data_AF-A0ABD0RXE9-F1
#
_entry.id   AF-A0ABD0RXE9-F1
#
_cell.length_a   1.000
_cell.length_b   1.000
_cell.length_c   1.000
_cell.angle_alpha   90.00
_cell.angle_beta   90.00
_cell.angle_gamma   90.00
#
_symmetry.space_group_name_H-M   'P 1'
#
loop_
_entity.id
_entity.type
_entity.pdbx_description
1 polymer ?
#
loop_
_entity_poly.entity_id
_entity_poly.type
_entity_poly.pdbx_seq_one_letter_code
_entity_poly.pdbx_strand_id
1 'polypeptide(L)'
;MMSSQILVSRSYFDTRVAAQNGSQPPVTNPGTTVKENVYAGTSAGLATAGYRSAKYTSEEWFANNSALLNRAVADRNHAETICHESKALKTETDAGTLRTQTAGTKHLGNRLQDIHRWRSELEHLIERLIAETDLLTASRRRLEKALDATEIPYAIATDNLTCRERRIGPDLVEDQVEEELLK
;
A
#
# COMPACT_ATOMS: atom_id res chain seq x y z
N MET A 1 -20.95 31.55 4.14
CA MET A 1 -20.64 30.39 3.28
C MET A 1 -19.13 30.23 3.25
N MET A 2 -18.58 29.28 4.01
CA MET A 2 -17.14 29.02 4.03
C MET A 2 -16.78 28.06 2.90
N SER A 3 -15.95 28.53 1.97
CA SER A 3 -15.46 27.74 0.84
C SER A 3 -14.27 26.90 1.28
N SER A 4 -14.51 25.64 1.61
CA SER A 4 -13.47 24.67 1.97
C SER A 4 -12.68 24.26 0.73
N GLN A 5 -11.45 24.76 0.59
CA GLN A 5 -10.53 24.26 -0.44
C GLN A 5 -10.07 22.85 -0.05
N ILE A 6 -10.41 21.86 -0.87
CA ILE A 6 -9.96 20.47 -0.70
C ILE A 6 -8.47 20.43 -1.07
N LEU A 7 -7.62 20.36 -0.05
CA LEU A 7 -6.18 20.17 -0.20
C LEU A 7 -5.94 18.71 -0.65
N VAL A 8 -5.93 18.46 -1.95
CA VAL A 8 -5.53 17.15 -2.49
C VAL A 8 -4.03 16.97 -2.20
N SER A 9 -3.71 16.01 -1.33
CA SER A 9 -2.34 15.67 -0.98
C SER A 9 -1.58 15.26 -2.23
N ARG A 10 -0.68 16.13 -2.70
CA ARG A 10 0.22 15.88 -3.82
C ARG A 10 1.16 14.76 -3.37
N SER A 11 1.02 13.57 -3.95
CA SER A 11 1.95 12.46 -3.69
C SER A 11 3.36 12.93 -4.02
N TYR A 12 4.16 13.16 -2.99
CA TYR A 12 5.57 13.48 -3.09
C TYR A 12 6.27 12.25 -3.69
N PHE A 13 6.47 12.25 -5.00
CA PHE A 13 7.36 11.29 -5.64
C PHE A 13 8.77 11.61 -5.16
N ASP A 14 9.25 10.83 -4.19
CA ASP A 14 10.60 10.93 -3.69
C ASP A 14 11.58 10.44 -4.76
N THR A 15 12.20 11.39 -5.45
CA THR A 15 13.20 11.15 -6.50
C THR A 15 14.50 10.53 -5.96
N ARG A 16 14.61 10.31 -4.64
CA ARG A 16 15.82 9.77 -4.00
C ARG A 16 15.92 8.24 -4.08
N VAL A 17 14.81 7.51 -4.21
CA VAL A 17 14.85 6.03 -4.24
C VAL A 17 15.23 5.47 -5.61
N ALA A 18 15.00 6.22 -6.70
CA ALA A 18 15.45 5.82 -8.04
C ALA A 18 16.99 5.92 -8.21
N ALA A 19 17.71 6.53 -7.26
CA ALA A 19 19.15 6.75 -7.35
C ALA A 19 20.02 5.57 -6.90
N GLN A 20 19.44 4.48 -6.38
CA GLN A 20 20.24 3.42 -5.73
C GLN A 20 20.42 2.11 -6.52
N ASN A 21 19.79 1.94 -7.69
CA ASN A 21 20.01 0.73 -8.52
C ASN A 21 20.07 1.06 -10.02
N GLY A 22 20.95 1.97 -10.39
CA GLY A 22 21.31 2.21 -11.78
C GLY A 22 22.75 2.66 -11.86
N SER A 23 23.62 1.83 -12.46
CA SER A 23 24.97 2.22 -12.84
C SER A 23 24.90 3.52 -13.64
N GLN A 24 25.46 4.58 -13.06
CA GLN A 24 25.40 5.93 -13.59
C GLN A 24 26.19 5.99 -14.90
N PRO A 25 25.58 6.30 -16.06
CA PRO A 25 26.35 6.64 -17.25
C PRO A 25 27.03 8.01 -17.03
N PRO A 26 28.22 8.26 -17.62
CA PRO A 26 28.99 9.45 -17.32
C PRO A 26 28.24 10.70 -17.75
N VAL A 27 28.01 11.60 -16.80
CA VAL A 27 27.51 12.96 -17.04
C VAL A 27 28.60 13.70 -17.79
N THR A 28 28.36 13.98 -19.07
CA THR A 28 29.23 14.83 -19.88
C THR A 28 28.51 16.17 -20.06
N ASN A 29 29.12 17.24 -19.54
CA ASN A 29 28.60 18.61 -19.55
C ASN A 29 28.07 19.04 -20.93
N PRO A 30 26.94 19.76 -21.05
CA PRO A 30 26.54 20.42 -22.29
C PRO A 30 27.30 21.75 -22.42
N GLY A 31 28.62 21.64 -22.41
CA GLY A 31 29.57 22.70 -22.73
C GLY A 31 30.45 22.20 -23.86
N THR A 32 29.84 21.69 -24.92
CA THR A 32 30.57 21.40 -26.16
C THR A 32 29.97 22.29 -27.22
N THR A 33 30.70 23.37 -27.45
CA THR A 33 30.71 24.14 -28.69
C THR A 33 30.12 23.32 -29.84
N VAL A 34 29.10 23.90 -30.49
CA VAL A 34 28.76 23.59 -31.87
C VAL A 34 30.08 23.65 -32.63
N LYS A 35 30.73 22.50 -32.80
CA LYS A 35 31.81 22.39 -33.77
C LYS A 35 31.08 22.42 -35.09
N GLU A 36 30.93 23.64 -35.61
CA GLU A 36 30.94 23.90 -37.04
C GLU A 36 32.13 23.13 -37.60
N ASN A 37 31.87 21.91 -38.02
CA ASN A 37 32.75 21.16 -38.89
C ASN A 37 32.03 21.05 -40.23
N VAL A 38 31.65 22.22 -40.75
CA VAL A 38 31.55 22.39 -42.19
C VAL A 38 32.99 22.30 -42.68
N TYR A 39 33.30 21.32 -43.54
CA TYR A 39 34.61 21.08 -44.17
C TYR A 39 35.68 20.35 -43.34
N ALA A 40 35.45 19.08 -42.96
CA ALA A 40 36.59 18.18 -42.67
C ALA A 40 36.36 16.74 -43.15
N GLY A 41 37.11 16.37 -44.18
CA GLY A 41 37.25 15.02 -44.75
C GLY A 41 36.44 14.84 -46.04
N THR A 42 37.03 14.74 -47.23
CA THR A 42 38.02 13.69 -47.56
C THR A 42 39.01 14.11 -48.66
N SER A 43 40.30 13.87 -48.36
CA SER A 43 41.48 13.79 -49.23
C SER A 43 41.83 14.94 -50.19
N ALA A 44 42.49 15.97 -49.67
CA ALA A 44 43.59 16.63 -50.40
C ALA A 44 44.61 17.21 -49.40
N GLY A 45 45.02 16.38 -48.44
CA GLY A 45 45.93 16.74 -47.35
C GLY A 45 47.26 16.00 -47.41
N LEU A 46 47.73 15.59 -48.60
CA LEU A 46 49.17 15.44 -48.79
C LEU A 46 49.67 16.78 -49.33
N ALA A 47 50.40 17.49 -48.47
CA ALA A 47 51.08 18.71 -48.81
C ALA A 47 52.18 18.41 -49.84
N THR A 48 51.83 18.42 -51.12
CA THR A 48 52.81 18.74 -52.17
C THR A 48 52.77 20.25 -52.34
N ALA A 49 53.82 20.89 -51.83
CA ALA A 49 54.07 22.30 -51.99
C ALA A 49 54.04 22.68 -53.49
N GLY A 50 53.25 23.70 -53.82
CA GLY A 50 53.24 24.32 -55.16
C GLY A 50 51.84 24.40 -55.76
N TYR A 51 51.22 25.59 -55.69
CA TYR A 51 50.13 26.03 -56.58
C TYR A 51 48.97 25.06 -56.81
N ARG A 52 48.21 24.69 -55.77
CA ARG A 52 46.78 24.40 -56.02
C ARG A 52 46.08 25.74 -56.24
N SER A 53 45.66 26.00 -57.48
CA SER A 53 44.63 27.03 -57.72
C SER A 53 43.44 26.68 -56.81
N ALA A 54 42.78 27.67 -56.20
CA ALA A 54 41.65 27.47 -55.27
C ALA A 54 40.38 26.85 -55.93
N LYS A 55 40.56 26.13 -57.04
CA LYS A 55 39.54 25.55 -57.90
C LYS A 55 39.64 24.03 -57.79
N TYR A 56 38.51 23.40 -57.44
CA TYR A 56 38.38 21.95 -57.37
C TYR A 56 38.32 21.33 -58.76
N THR A 57 38.85 20.11 -58.91
CA THR A 57 38.59 19.32 -60.12
C THR A 57 37.15 18.79 -60.09
N SER A 58 36.60 18.50 -61.27
CA SER A 58 35.26 17.93 -61.39
C SER A 58 35.12 16.62 -60.59
N GLU A 59 36.17 15.78 -60.62
CA GLU A 59 36.22 14.51 -59.91
C GLU A 59 36.23 14.68 -58.37
N GLU A 60 37.01 15.63 -57.84
CA GLU A 60 37.01 15.97 -56.40
C GLU A 60 35.63 16.49 -55.96
N TRP A 61 34.94 17.27 -56.81
CA TRP A 61 33.57 17.73 -56.55
C TRP A 61 32.56 16.58 -56.49
N PHE A 62 32.61 15.64 -57.46
CA PHE A 62 31.74 14.46 -57.47
C PHE A 62 31.98 13.55 -56.26
N ALA A 63 33.24 13.31 -55.89
CA ALA A 63 33.59 12.50 -54.73
C ALA A 63 33.06 13.12 -53.42
N ASN A 64 33.22 14.44 -53.25
CA ASN A 64 32.70 15.14 -52.08
C ASN A 64 31.16 15.15 -52.05
N ASN A 65 30.50 15.37 -53.20
CA ASN A 65 29.04 15.32 -53.28
C ASN A 65 28.50 13.92 -52.93
N SER A 66 29.13 12.86 -53.45
CA SER A 66 28.79 11.46 -53.12
C SER A 66 28.97 11.17 -51.63
N ALA A 67 30.07 11.62 -51.02
CA ALA A 67 30.31 11.46 -49.58
C ALA A 67 29.27 12.21 -48.73
N LEU A 68 28.89 13.43 -49.12
CA LEU A 68 27.84 14.21 -48.46
C LEU A 68 26.49 13.51 -48.56
N LEU A 69 26.14 12.99 -49.73
CA LEU A 69 24.88 12.27 -49.93
C LEU A 69 24.82 10.99 -49.08
N ASN A 70 25.91 10.22 -49.06
CA ASN A 70 26.01 9.01 -48.22
C ASN A 70 25.89 9.35 -46.73
N ARG A 71 26.51 10.45 -46.27
CA ARG A 71 26.37 10.93 -44.90
C ARG A 71 24.92 11.33 -44.58
N ALA A 72 24.29 12.11 -45.45
CA ALA A 72 22.89 12.52 -45.26
C ALA A 72 21.93 11.31 -45.19
N VAL A 73 22.18 10.26 -45.98
CA VAL A 73 21.40 9.01 -45.92
C VAL A 73 21.64 8.28 -44.59
N ALA A 74 22.89 8.19 -44.14
CA ALA A 74 23.21 7.58 -42.85
C ALA A 74 22.57 8.33 -41.68
N ASP A 75 22.64 9.66 -41.68
CA ASP A 75 22.03 10.53 -40.66
C ASP A 75 20.50 10.38 -40.64
N ARG A 76 19.86 10.31 -41.82
CA ARG A 76 18.42 10.05 -41.94
C ARG A 76 18.04 8.70 -41.34
N ASN A 77 18.74 7.63 -41.72
CA ASN A 77 18.46 6.27 -41.22
C ASN A 77 18.66 6.21 -39.70
N HIS A 78 19.67 6.91 -39.17
CA HIS A 78 19.90 7.00 -37.73
C HIS A 78 18.77 7.75 -37.02
N ALA A 79 18.33 8.88 -37.56
CA ALA A 79 17.20 9.64 -37.02
C ALA A 79 15.89 8.85 -37.05
N GLU A 80 15.62 8.11 -38.13
CA GLU A 80 14.48 7.20 -38.25
C GLU A 80 14.52 6.11 -37.16
N THR A 81 15.68 5.49 -36.96
CA THR A 81 15.90 4.48 -35.90
C THR A 81 15.60 5.05 -34.52
N ILE A 82 16.16 6.21 -34.17
CA ILE A 82 15.90 6.90 -32.89
C ILE A 82 14.41 7.20 -32.72
N CYS A 83 13.73 7.68 -33.78
CA CYS A 83 12.30 7.95 -33.72
C CYS A 83 11.49 6.67 -33.47
N HIS A 84 11.86 5.55 -34.08
CA HIS A 84 11.22 4.26 -33.84
C HIS A 84 11.45 3.76 -32.42
N GLU A 85 12.69 3.79 -31.94
CA GLU A 85 13.04 3.38 -30.57
C GLU A 85 12.33 4.25 -29.52
N SER A 86 12.30 5.57 -29.72
CA SER A 86 11.61 6.51 -28.83
C SER A 86 10.11 6.23 -28.76
N LYS A 87 9.47 5.95 -29.90
CA LYS A 87 8.05 5.57 -29.95
C LYS A 87 7.82 4.24 -29.22
N ALA A 88 8.66 3.24 -29.46
CA ALA A 88 8.55 1.94 -28.80
C ALA A 88 8.69 2.09 -27.27
N LEU A 89 9.72 2.79 -26.81
CA LEU A 89 9.97 3.03 -25.39
C LEU A 89 8.80 3.77 -24.72
N LYS A 90 8.24 4.79 -25.39
CA LYS A 90 7.06 5.49 -24.89
C LYS A 90 5.88 4.53 -24.72
N THR A 91 5.57 3.74 -25.75
CA THR A 91 4.45 2.79 -25.68
C THR A 91 4.62 1.74 -24.59
N GLU A 92 5.84 1.24 -24.40
CA GLU A 92 6.16 0.28 -23.34
C GLU A 92 6.01 0.91 -21.96
N THR A 93 6.53 2.12 -21.77
CA THR A 93 6.44 2.87 -20.50
C THR A 93 5.00 3.20 -20.16
N ASP A 94 4.21 3.67 -21.14
CA ASP A 94 2.79 3.97 -20.97
C ASP A 94 2.01 2.70 -20.57
N ALA A 95 2.28 1.57 -21.24
CA ALA A 95 1.65 0.29 -20.92
C ALA A 95 2.05 -0.21 -19.51
N GLY A 96 3.33 -0.10 -19.14
CA GLY A 96 3.81 -0.48 -17.81
C GLY A 96 3.19 0.38 -16.70
N THR A 97 3.08 1.69 -16.95
CA THR A 97 2.44 2.64 -16.03
C THR A 97 0.97 2.30 -15.84
N LEU A 98 0.23 2.08 -16.93
CA LEU A 98 -1.19 1.73 -16.86
C LEU A 98 -1.42 0.42 -16.10
N ARG A 99 -0.61 -0.62 -16.35
CA ARG A 99 -0.69 -1.90 -15.62
C ARG A 99 -0.44 -1.71 -14.13
N THR A 100 0.57 -0.93 -13.77
CA THR A 100 0.91 -0.67 -12.37
C THR A 100 -0.19 0.12 -11.67
N GLN A 101 -0.72 1.16 -12.31
CA GLN A 101 -1.80 1.98 -11.77
C GLN A 101 -3.10 1.20 -11.60
N THR A 102 -3.46 0.37 -12.58
CA THR A 102 -4.66 -0.47 -12.50
C THR A 102 -4.53 -1.53 -11.41
N ALA A 103 -3.37 -2.19 -11.30
CA ALA A 103 -3.10 -3.14 -10.21
C ALA A 103 -3.14 -2.46 -8.84
N GLY A 104 -2.53 -1.28 -8.71
CA GLY A 104 -2.56 -0.48 -7.48
C GLY A 104 -3.97 -0.06 -7.09
N THR A 105 -4.76 0.43 -8.05
CA THR A 105 -6.16 0.83 -7.83
C THR A 105 -7.01 -0.35 -7.37
N LYS A 106 -6.86 -1.52 -8.02
CA LYS A 106 -7.57 -2.75 -7.61
C LYS A 106 -7.18 -3.20 -6.21
N HIS A 107 -5.88 -3.18 -5.90
CA HIS A 107 -5.39 -3.57 -4.58
C HIS A 107 -5.91 -2.64 -3.47
N LEU A 108 -5.93 -1.33 -3.72
CA LEU A 108 -6.52 -0.35 -2.80
C LEU A 108 -8.03 -0.58 -2.61
N GLY A 109 -8.76 -0.85 -3.69
CA GLY A 109 -10.19 -1.17 -3.62
C GLY A 109 -10.47 -2.42 -2.77
N ASN A 110 -9.72 -3.50 -2.98
CA ASN A 110 -9.83 -4.71 -2.18
C ASN A 110 -9.54 -4.45 -0.71
N ARG A 111 -8.44 -3.74 -0.40
CA ARG A 111 -8.08 -3.39 0.98
C ARG A 111 -9.15 -2.54 1.67
N LEU A 112 -9.75 -1.60 0.95
CA LEU A 112 -10.85 -0.79 1.49
C LEU A 112 -12.05 -1.67 1.84
N GLN A 113 -12.42 -2.60 0.95
CA GLN A 113 -13.50 -3.55 1.19
C GLN A 113 -13.22 -4.45 2.40
N ASP A 114 -11.99 -4.97 2.52
CA ASP A 114 -11.59 -5.79 3.66
C ASP A 114 -11.67 -5.02 4.98
N ILE A 115 -11.14 -3.79 5.02
CA ILE A 115 -11.21 -2.93 6.20
C ILE A 115 -12.67 -2.66 6.59
N HIS A 116 -13.53 -2.35 5.61
CA HIS A 116 -14.94 -2.10 5.87
C HIS A 116 -15.67 -3.34 6.41
N ARG A 117 -15.39 -4.51 5.84
CA ARG A 117 -15.92 -5.79 6.30
C ARG A 117 -15.51 -6.05 7.75
N TRP A 118 -14.23 -5.96 8.06
CA TRP A 118 -13.73 -6.22 9.42
C TRP A 118 -14.25 -5.22 10.43
N ARG A 119 -14.35 -3.95 10.05
CA ARG A 119 -14.97 -2.93 10.90
C ARG A 119 -16.42 -3.30 11.23
N SER A 120 -17.22 -3.64 10.20
CA SER A 120 -18.63 -4.00 10.39
C SER A 120 -18.79 -5.26 11.24
N GLU A 121 -17.94 -6.25 11.04
CA GLU A 121 -17.92 -7.47 11.85
C GLU A 121 -17.59 -7.17 13.32
N LEU A 122 -16.59 -6.32 13.57
CA LEU A 122 -16.21 -5.92 14.93
C LEU A 122 -17.34 -5.12 15.61
N GLU A 123 -17.98 -4.21 14.90
CA GLU A 123 -19.14 -3.45 15.40
C GLU A 123 -20.28 -4.42 15.81
N HIS A 124 -20.59 -5.39 14.95
CA HIS A 124 -21.60 -6.40 15.25
C HIS A 124 -21.23 -7.30 16.45
N LEU A 125 -19.97 -7.71 16.55
CA LEU A 125 -19.50 -8.51 17.69
C LEU A 125 -19.54 -7.72 19.00
N ILE A 126 -19.23 -6.43 18.98
CA ILE A 126 -19.35 -5.55 20.15
C ILE A 126 -20.80 -5.49 20.62
N GLU A 127 -21.75 -5.27 19.72
CA GLU A 127 -23.18 -5.25 20.06
C GLU A 127 -23.64 -6.56 20.69
N ARG A 128 -23.20 -7.70 20.13
CA ARG A 128 -23.52 -9.03 20.68
C ARG A 128 -22.93 -9.24 22.07
N LEU A 129 -21.67 -8.85 22.29
CA LEU A 129 -21.02 -8.97 23.59
C LEU A 129 -21.67 -8.09 24.65
N ILE A 130 -22.12 -6.88 24.28
CA ILE A 130 -22.88 -6.01 25.18
C ILE A 130 -24.19 -6.69 25.58
N ALA A 131 -24.96 -7.19 24.61
CA ALA A 131 -26.22 -7.87 24.88
C ALA A 131 -26.05 -9.12 25.77
N GLU A 132 -25.00 -9.91 25.53
CA GLU A 132 -24.67 -11.07 26.37
C GLU A 132 -24.24 -10.66 27.78
N THR A 133 -23.44 -9.60 27.90
CA THR A 133 -23.03 -9.05 29.21
C THR A 133 -24.23 -8.56 30.01
N ASP A 134 -25.18 -7.89 29.37
CA ASP A 134 -26.42 -7.42 30.02
C ASP A 134 -27.26 -8.60 30.52
N LEU A 135 -27.40 -9.66 29.71
CA LEU A 135 -28.09 -10.89 30.08
C LEU A 135 -27.43 -11.55 31.29
N LEU A 136 -26.11 -11.73 31.26
CA LEU A 136 -25.35 -12.32 32.37
C LEU A 136 -25.41 -11.47 33.64
N THR A 137 -25.40 -10.14 33.49
CA THR A 137 -25.54 -9.23 34.63
C THR A 137 -26.92 -9.34 35.26
N ALA A 138 -27.97 -9.44 34.45
CA ALA A 138 -29.34 -9.65 34.94
C ALA A 138 -29.50 -11.01 35.63
N SER A 139 -28.91 -12.08 35.06
CA SER A 139 -28.97 -13.42 35.66
C SER A 139 -28.21 -13.48 36.98
N ARG A 140 -27.02 -12.89 37.05
CA ARG A 140 -26.23 -12.73 38.27
C ARG A 140 -27.04 -12.01 39.35
N ARG A 141 -27.62 -10.85 39.03
CA ARG A 141 -28.43 -10.07 39.98
C ARG A 141 -29.63 -10.87 40.50
N ARG A 142 -30.25 -11.69 39.65
CA ARG A 142 -31.36 -12.56 40.06
C ARG A 142 -30.90 -13.64 41.04
N LEU A 143 -29.72 -14.24 40.79
CA LEU A 143 -29.15 -15.26 41.68
C LEU A 143 -28.70 -14.68 43.01
N GLU A 144 -28.07 -13.50 43.02
CA GLU A 144 -27.71 -12.78 44.26
C GLU A 144 -28.95 -12.53 45.11
N LYS A 145 -30.03 -12.00 44.53
CA LYS A 145 -31.30 -11.80 45.25
C LYS A 145 -31.92 -13.09 45.75
N ALA A 146 -31.83 -14.18 44.97
CA ALA A 146 -32.36 -15.48 45.39
C ALA A 146 -31.56 -16.02 46.59
N LEU A 147 -30.24 -15.85 46.58
CA LEU A 147 -29.36 -16.22 47.68
C LEU A 147 -29.70 -15.41 48.95
N ASP A 148 -29.78 -14.08 48.84
CA ASP A 148 -30.14 -13.20 49.95
C ASP A 148 -31.51 -13.58 50.53
N ALA A 149 -32.48 -13.94 49.67
CA ALA A 149 -33.81 -14.37 50.11
C ALA A 149 -33.79 -15.72 50.86
N THR A 150 -32.83 -16.60 50.57
CA THR A 150 -32.69 -17.90 51.24
C THR A 150 -31.89 -17.84 52.55
N GLU A 151 -31.09 -16.79 52.77
CA GLU A 151 -30.21 -16.67 53.93
C GLU A 151 -30.97 -16.67 55.27
N ILE A 152 -32.02 -15.84 55.38
CA ILE A 152 -32.80 -15.72 56.62
C ILE A 152 -33.60 -17.00 56.91
N PRO A 153 -34.37 -17.58 55.97
CA PRO A 153 -35.05 -18.86 56.20
C PRO A 153 -34.09 -19.98 56.60
N TYR A 154 -32.91 -20.05 55.98
CA TYR A 154 -31.90 -21.04 56.31
C TYR A 154 -31.36 -20.87 57.74
N ALA A 155 -31.05 -19.64 58.16
CA ALA A 155 -30.64 -19.35 59.53
C ALA A 155 -31.72 -19.75 60.54
N ILE A 156 -32.99 -19.41 60.27
CA ILE A 156 -34.13 -19.79 61.12
C ILE A 156 -34.26 -21.31 61.20
N ALA A 157 -34.16 -22.04 60.09
CA ALA A 157 -34.26 -23.49 60.07
C ALA A 157 -33.11 -24.14 60.87
N THR A 158 -31.89 -23.62 60.71
CA THR A 158 -30.69 -24.06 61.43
C THR A 158 -30.82 -23.85 62.94
N ASP A 159 -31.28 -22.67 63.37
CA ASP A 159 -31.52 -22.38 64.79
C ASP A 159 -32.60 -23.30 65.38
N ASN A 160 -33.68 -23.54 64.62
CA ASN A 160 -34.77 -24.43 65.00
C ASN A 160 -34.31 -25.89 65.18
N LEU A 161 -33.43 -26.38 64.31
CA LEU A 161 -32.81 -27.70 64.43
C LEU A 161 -31.89 -27.75 65.66
N THR A 162 -31.03 -26.74 65.83
CA THR A 162 -30.12 -26.65 66.99
C THR A 162 -30.89 -26.63 68.32
N CYS A 163 -32.04 -25.97 68.39
CA CYS A 163 -32.91 -25.99 69.57
C CYS A 163 -33.52 -27.38 69.83
N ARG A 164 -33.85 -28.15 68.78
CA ARG A 164 -34.38 -29.52 68.90
C ARG A 164 -33.31 -30.49 69.42
N GLU A 165 -32.08 -30.41 68.91
CA GLU A 165 -30.95 -31.24 69.34
C GLU A 165 -30.62 -31.09 70.83
N ARG A 166 -31.02 -29.97 71.46
CA ARG A 166 -30.80 -29.70 72.89
C ARG A 166 -31.87 -30.29 73.82
N ARG A 167 -32.94 -30.90 73.28
CA ARG A 167 -33.97 -31.59 74.09
C ARG A 167 -33.33 -32.80 74.78
N ILE A 168 -33.87 -33.22 75.92
CA ILE A 168 -33.26 -34.26 76.77
C ILE A 168 -34.26 -35.39 77.02
N GLY A 169 -33.77 -36.63 76.97
CA GLY A 169 -34.55 -37.81 77.34
C GLY A 169 -35.66 -38.10 76.33
N PRO A 170 -36.89 -38.43 76.78
CA PRO A 170 -37.97 -38.84 75.88
C PRO A 170 -38.48 -37.72 74.95
N ASP A 171 -38.09 -36.46 75.18
CA ASP A 171 -38.44 -35.31 74.33
C ASP A 171 -37.47 -35.11 73.14
N LEU A 172 -36.35 -35.83 73.10
CA LEU A 172 -35.44 -35.86 71.94
C LEU A 172 -35.97 -36.90 70.94
N VAL A 173 -36.86 -36.45 70.07
CA VAL A 173 -37.58 -37.28 69.10
C VAL A 173 -37.41 -36.69 67.71
N GLU A 174 -37.13 -37.56 66.73
CA GLU A 174 -37.20 -37.23 65.31
C GLU A 174 -38.69 -37.05 64.93
N ASP A 175 -39.13 -35.80 64.89
CA ASP A 175 -40.51 -35.45 64.57
C ASP A 175 -40.70 -35.03 63.10
N GLN A 176 -41.94 -35.04 62.62
CA GLN A 176 -42.24 -34.63 61.25
C GLN A 176 -41.75 -33.20 60.95
N VAL A 177 -41.68 -32.33 61.96
CA VAL A 177 -41.23 -30.95 61.76
C VAL A 177 -39.72 -30.90 61.54
N GLU A 178 -38.95 -31.73 62.22
CA GLU A 178 -37.52 -31.92 61.95
C GLU A 178 -37.27 -32.40 60.51
N GLU A 179 -38.05 -33.37 60.02
CA GLU A 179 -37.96 -33.80 58.62
C GLU A 179 -38.30 -32.68 57.63
N GLU A 180 -39.30 -31.83 57.92
CA GLU A 180 -39.64 -30.69 57.05
C GLU A 180 -38.61 -29.56 57.11
N LEU A 181 -37.86 -29.40 58.21
CA LEU A 181 -36.82 -28.37 58.34
C LEU A 181 -35.51 -28.72 57.60
N LEU A 182 -35.32 -30.00 57.26
CA LEU A 182 -34.15 -30.49 56.51
C LEU A 182 -34.34 -30.45 54.98
N LYS A 183 -35.55 -30.12 54.50
CA LYS A 183 -35.88 -30.02 53.06
C LYS A 183 -35.66 -28.60 52.53
#